data_AF-A0A3M1DXA7-F1
#
_entry.id   AF-A0A3M1DXA7-F1
#
_cell.length_a   1.000
_cell.length_b   1.000
_cell.length_c   1.000
_cell.angle_alpha   90.00
_cell.angle_beta   90.00
_cell.angle_gamma   90.00
#
_symmetry.space_group_name_H-M   'P 1'
#
loop_
_entity.id
_entity.type
_entity.pdbx_description
1 polymer ?
#
loop_
_entity_poly.entity_id
_entity_poly.type
_entity_poly.pdbx_seq_one_letter_code
_entity_poly.pdbx_strand_id
1 'polypeptide(L)'
;MNEERPEEQQGEQHTTEEQKRRGVEKIWDATLGTWHSATFRAAKYSKLVQKKIDLNAVHKKITAAHTDLGKKIDEFYHSGTSDIMNHEEVRQMLASLSELRQQAAALEEEIATIRSQEMPTDEPHEESPPEGTA
;
A
#
# COMPACT_ATOMS: atom_id res chain seq x y z
N MET A 1 -74.75 1.53 24.81
CA MET A 1 -74.51 1.52 23.36
C MET A 1 -74.13 2.94 23.00
N ASN A 2 -72.91 3.29 22.60
CA ASN A 2 -71.92 2.55 21.83
C ASN A 2 -70.50 2.78 22.37
N GLU A 3 -69.67 1.79 22.13
CA GLU A 3 -68.24 1.70 22.39
C GLU A 3 -67.55 1.81 21.03
N GLU A 4 -66.76 2.87 20.76
CA GLU A 4 -66.00 2.98 19.51
C GLU A 4 -64.56 3.48 19.78
N ARG A 5 -63.67 2.48 19.76
CA ARG A 5 -62.24 2.38 19.40
C ARG A 5 -61.36 3.64 19.24
N PRO A 6 -60.12 3.60 19.77
CA PRO A 6 -59.02 4.43 19.31
C PRO A 6 -58.27 3.72 18.16
N GLU A 7 -58.57 4.04 16.92
CA GLU A 7 -57.82 3.55 15.75
C GLU A 7 -57.49 4.71 14.83
N GLU A 8 -56.49 5.53 15.17
CA GLU A 8 -55.86 6.48 14.23
C GLU A 8 -54.52 6.99 14.81
N GLN A 9 -53.57 6.08 15.03
CA GLN A 9 -52.18 6.40 15.39
C GLN A 9 -51.24 5.26 14.92
N GLN A 10 -51.37 4.82 13.66
CA GLN A 10 -50.48 3.79 13.11
C GLN A 10 -49.81 4.19 11.77
N GLY A 11 -50.18 5.34 11.17
CA GLY A 11 -49.64 5.79 9.88
C GLY A 11 -48.33 6.61 9.95
N GLU A 12 -48.07 7.33 11.04
CA GLU A 12 -46.92 8.24 11.15
C GLU A 12 -45.68 7.63 11.83
N GLN A 13 -45.85 6.53 12.58
CA GLN A 13 -44.73 5.86 13.26
C GLN A 13 -43.89 5.01 12.30
N HIS A 14 -44.50 4.41 11.27
CA HIS A 14 -43.81 3.49 10.37
C HIS A 14 -42.83 4.20 9.42
N THR A 15 -43.19 5.39 8.91
CA THR A 15 -42.31 6.22 8.08
C THR A 15 -41.13 6.80 8.87
N THR A 16 -41.37 7.18 10.13
CA THR A 16 -40.32 7.70 11.02
C THR A 16 -39.32 6.63 11.42
N GLU A 17 -39.76 5.39 11.66
CA GLU A 17 -38.89 4.25 11.99
C GLU A 17 -38.06 3.77 10.78
N GLU A 18 -38.64 3.72 9.58
CA GLU A 18 -37.90 3.38 8.36
C GLU A 18 -36.84 4.43 8.01
N GLN A 19 -37.14 5.72 8.15
CA GLN A 19 -36.16 6.79 7.98
C GLN A 19 -35.04 6.74 9.02
N LYS A 20 -35.36 6.40 10.27
CA LYS A 20 -34.38 6.21 11.35
C LYS A 20 -33.50 4.99 11.08
N ARG A 21 -34.06 3.86 10.61
CA ARG A 21 -33.29 2.67 10.22
C ARG A 21 -32.35 2.94 9.05
N ARG A 22 -32.82 3.59 7.98
CA ARG A 22 -31.97 4.02 6.86
C ARG A 22 -30.85 4.97 7.30
N GLY A 23 -31.12 5.87 8.26
CA GLY A 23 -30.10 6.74 8.84
C GLY A 23 -29.02 5.97 9.60
N VAL A 24 -29.42 4.95 10.37
CA VAL A 24 -28.50 4.07 11.11
C VAL A 24 -27.68 3.19 10.15
N GLU A 25 -28.28 2.64 9.10
CA GLU A 25 -27.58 1.89 8.05
C GLU A 25 -26.54 2.75 7.34
N LYS A 26 -26.88 3.99 6.97
CA LYS A 26 -25.91 4.94 6.38
C LYS A 26 -24.73 5.26 7.30
N ILE A 27 -24.96 5.35 8.61
CA ILE A 27 -23.90 5.58 9.59
C ILE A 27 -23.01 4.33 9.71
N TRP A 28 -23.60 3.13 9.69
CA TRP A 28 -22.85 1.87 9.70
C TRP A 28 -22.02 1.68 8.43
N ASP A 29 -22.58 1.95 7.26
CA ASP A 29 -21.87 1.87 5.98
C ASP A 29 -20.73 2.89 5.90
N ALA A 30 -20.98 4.14 6.31
CA ALA A 30 -19.94 5.17 6.36
C ALA A 30 -18.82 4.80 7.34
N THR A 31 -19.16 4.22 8.49
CA THR A 31 -18.18 3.77 9.49
C THR A 31 -17.38 2.56 8.99
N LEU A 32 -18.06 1.60 8.34
CA LEU A 32 -17.43 0.40 7.77
C LEU A 32 -16.48 0.75 6.63
N GLY A 33 -16.89 1.65 5.72
CA GLY A 33 -16.05 2.16 4.63
C GLY A 33 -14.85 2.97 5.14
N THR A 34 -15.06 3.78 6.19
CA THR A 34 -13.95 4.50 6.85
C THR A 34 -12.97 3.54 7.51
N TRP A 35 -13.45 2.47 8.15
CA TRP A 35 -12.60 1.47 8.78
C TRP A 35 -11.80 0.64 7.76
N HIS A 36 -12.43 0.19 6.67
CA HIS A 36 -11.75 -0.54 5.59
C HIS A 36 -10.71 0.34 4.91
N SER A 37 -11.05 1.58 4.58
CA SER A 37 -10.12 2.52 3.95
C SER A 37 -8.95 2.91 4.88
N ALA A 38 -9.21 3.14 6.17
CA ALA A 38 -8.15 3.44 7.15
C ALA A 38 -7.22 2.23 7.36
N THR A 39 -7.76 1.02 7.46
CA THR A 39 -6.98 -0.22 7.58
C THR A 39 -6.14 -0.47 6.34
N PHE A 40 -6.70 -0.25 5.14
CA PHE A 40 -5.97 -0.33 3.88
C PHE A 40 -4.83 0.68 3.79
N ARG A 41 -5.07 1.94 4.20
CA ARG A 41 -4.03 3.00 4.26
C ARG A 41 -2.90 2.63 5.22
N ALA A 42 -3.24 2.11 6.40
CA ALA A 42 -2.25 1.66 7.38
C ALA A 42 -1.40 0.50 6.84
N ALA A 43 -2.04 -0.51 6.23
CA ALA A 43 -1.34 -1.64 5.61
C ALA A 43 -0.43 -1.19 4.46
N LYS A 44 -0.91 -0.29 3.59
CA LYS A 44 -0.14 0.31 2.49
C LYS A 44 1.08 1.06 3.02
N TYR A 45 0.90 1.91 4.03
CA TYR A 45 1.98 2.67 4.63
C TYR A 45 3.02 1.75 5.28
N SER A 46 2.58 0.74 6.03
CA SER A 46 3.46 -0.25 6.64
C SER A 46 4.31 -0.97 5.60
N LYS A 47 3.71 -1.42 4.49
CA LYS A 47 4.45 -2.05 3.38
C LYS A 47 5.45 -1.09 2.75
N LEU A 48 5.06 0.16 2.52
CA LEU A 48 5.93 1.17 1.92
C LEU A 48 7.12 1.51 2.82
N VAL A 49 6.92 1.61 4.13
CA VAL A 49 8.00 1.84 5.09
C VAL A 49 8.94 0.64 5.13
N GLN A 50 8.42 -0.58 5.19
CA GLN A 50 9.25 -1.79 5.18
C GLN A 50 10.11 -1.86 3.91
N LYS A 51 9.51 -1.64 2.73
CA LYS A 51 10.24 -1.65 1.46
C LYS A 51 11.29 -0.54 1.37
N LYS A 52 11.03 0.65 1.93
CA LYS A 52 12.03 1.71 2.04
C LYS A 52 13.20 1.33 2.97
N ILE A 53 12.92 0.64 4.07
CA ILE A 53 13.96 0.12 4.97
C ILE A 53 14.82 -0.90 4.23
N ASP A 54 14.19 -1.84 3.51
CA ASP A 54 14.89 -2.85 2.73
C ASP A 54 15.77 -2.21 1.65
N LEU A 55 15.24 -1.21 0.92
CA LEU A 55 16.00 -0.45 -0.08
C LEU A 55 17.23 0.24 0.54
N ASN A 56 17.06 0.90 1.68
CA ASN A 56 18.17 1.54 2.38
C ASN A 56 19.22 0.50 2.86
N ALA A 57 18.76 -0.68 3.29
CA ALA A 57 19.66 -1.77 3.65
C ALA A 57 20.47 -2.25 2.44
N VAL A 58 19.85 -2.38 1.26
CA VAL A 58 20.54 -2.73 0.01
C VAL A 58 21.53 -1.64 -0.39
N HIS A 59 21.17 -0.34 -0.32
CA HIS A 59 22.10 0.75 -0.59
C HIS A 59 23.33 0.72 0.32
N LYS A 60 23.15 0.44 1.62
CA LYS A 60 24.28 0.27 2.55
C LYS A 60 25.17 -0.91 2.15
N LYS A 61 24.58 -2.03 1.73
CA LYS A 61 25.34 -3.19 1.21
C LYS A 61 26.13 -2.84 -0.05
N ILE A 62 25.55 -2.07 -0.97
CA ILE A 62 26.24 -1.59 -2.18
C ILE A 62 27.45 -0.73 -1.81
N THR A 63 27.29 0.21 -0.88
CA THR A 63 28.40 1.06 -0.42
C THR A 63 29.52 0.25 0.25
N ALA A 64 29.16 -0.73 1.09
CA ALA A 64 30.12 -1.63 1.72
C ALA A 64 30.87 -2.47 0.66
N ALA A 65 30.14 -3.10 -0.27
CA ALA A 65 30.73 -3.89 -1.35
C ALA A 65 31.65 -3.06 -2.27
N HIS A 66 31.32 -1.79 -2.53
CA HIS A 66 32.22 -0.88 -3.24
C HIS A 66 33.50 -0.58 -2.46
N THR A 67 33.39 -0.40 -1.15
CA THR A 67 34.56 -0.18 -0.27
C THR A 67 35.45 -1.41 -0.24
N ASP A 68 34.87 -2.60 -0.13
CA ASP A 68 35.60 -3.86 -0.08
C ASP A 68 36.25 -4.21 -1.43
N LEU A 69 35.56 -3.95 -2.54
CA LEU A 69 36.13 -4.06 -3.89
C LEU A 69 37.33 -3.12 -4.06
N GLY A 70 37.21 -1.86 -3.61
CA GLY A 70 38.31 -0.90 -3.65
C GLY A 70 39.53 -1.38 -2.88
N LYS A 71 39.33 -1.83 -1.63
CA LYS A 71 40.41 -2.42 -0.81
C LYS A 71 41.06 -3.60 -1.50
N LYS A 72 40.28 -4.47 -2.14
CA LYS A 72 40.83 -5.64 -2.83
C LYS A 72 41.66 -5.25 -4.05
N ILE A 73 41.17 -4.30 -4.83
CA ILE A 73 41.93 -3.76 -5.97
C ILE A 73 43.24 -3.13 -5.48
N ASP A 74 43.18 -2.37 -4.39
CA ASP A 74 44.38 -1.79 -3.78
C ASP A 74 45.34 -2.90 -3.32
N GLU A 75 44.88 -3.94 -2.63
CA GLU A 75 45.72 -5.08 -2.24
C GLU A 75 46.43 -5.72 -3.45
N PHE A 76 45.70 -5.96 -4.55
CA PHE A 76 46.28 -6.51 -5.77
C PHE A 76 47.28 -5.57 -6.43
N TYR A 77 47.03 -4.26 -6.36
CA TYR A 77 47.96 -3.25 -6.86
C TYR A 77 49.26 -3.25 -6.04
N HIS A 78 49.17 -3.29 -4.72
CA HIS A 78 50.33 -3.34 -3.82
C HIS A 78 51.10 -4.66 -3.92
N SER A 79 50.44 -5.77 -4.24
CA SER A 79 51.11 -7.06 -4.48
C SER A 79 51.78 -7.16 -5.86
N GLY A 80 51.66 -6.13 -6.72
CA GLY A 80 52.23 -6.12 -8.06
C GLY A 80 51.51 -7.05 -9.04
N THR A 81 50.26 -7.41 -8.76
CA THR A 81 49.48 -8.31 -9.60
C THR A 81 49.06 -7.62 -10.89
N SER A 82 49.50 -8.15 -12.03
CA SER A 82 49.01 -7.74 -13.35
C SER A 82 47.62 -8.31 -13.62
N ASP A 83 46.77 -7.56 -14.29
CA ASP A 83 45.43 -7.99 -14.72
C ASP A 83 44.41 -8.23 -13.57
N ILE A 84 44.34 -7.25 -12.66
CA ILE A 84 43.47 -7.24 -11.47
C ILE A 84 41.98 -7.49 -11.81
N MET A 85 41.50 -6.99 -12.94
CA MET A 85 40.09 -7.12 -13.33
C MET A 85 39.71 -8.54 -13.76
N ASN A 86 40.67 -9.34 -14.20
CA ASN A 86 40.47 -10.74 -14.56
C ASN A 86 40.68 -11.69 -13.38
N HIS A 87 40.99 -11.19 -12.18
CA HIS A 87 40.95 -12.01 -10.99
C HIS A 87 39.53 -12.44 -10.65
N GLU A 88 39.38 -13.72 -10.36
CA GLU A 88 38.08 -14.32 -10.05
C GLU A 88 37.39 -13.62 -8.87
N GLU A 89 38.14 -13.28 -7.82
CA GLU A 89 37.61 -12.57 -6.65
C GLU A 89 37.02 -11.20 -7.02
N VAL A 90 37.68 -10.45 -7.90
CA VAL A 90 37.20 -9.15 -8.38
C VAL A 90 35.95 -9.32 -9.24
N ARG A 91 35.93 -10.33 -10.12
CA ARG A 91 34.74 -10.64 -10.93
C ARG A 91 33.55 -11.04 -10.07
N GLN A 92 33.75 -11.86 -9.03
CA GLN A 92 32.68 -12.25 -8.11
C GLN A 92 32.13 -11.05 -7.34
N MET A 93 33.00 -10.14 -6.86
CA MET A 93 32.55 -8.91 -6.21
C MET A 93 31.77 -8.00 -7.15
N LEU A 94 32.22 -7.87 -8.41
CA LEU A 94 31.49 -7.11 -9.44
C LEU A 94 30.13 -7.74 -9.76
N ALA A 95 30.06 -9.07 -9.84
CA ALA A 95 28.79 -9.80 -10.04
C ALA A 95 27.83 -9.56 -8.87
N SER A 96 28.31 -9.65 -7.63
CA SER A 96 27.51 -9.35 -6.43
C SER A 96 27.03 -7.89 -6.40
N LEU A 97 27.88 -6.93 -6.78
CA LEU A 97 27.49 -5.52 -6.93
C LEU A 97 26.39 -5.34 -7.99
N SER A 98 26.49 -6.05 -9.11
CA SER A 98 25.47 -6.03 -10.16
C SER A 98 24.13 -6.57 -9.63
N GLU A 99 24.16 -7.68 -8.90
CA GLU A 99 22.96 -8.27 -8.29
C GLU A 99 22.32 -7.31 -7.27
N LEU A 100 23.11 -6.71 -6.39
CA LEU A 100 22.62 -5.75 -5.41
C LEU A 100 21.98 -4.52 -6.08
N ARG A 101 22.55 -4.04 -7.19
CA ARG A 101 21.95 -2.95 -7.98
C ARG A 101 20.62 -3.35 -8.61
N GLN A 102 20.52 -4.58 -9.12
CA GLN A 102 19.26 -5.11 -9.64
C GLN A 102 18.21 -5.26 -8.54
N GLN A 103 18.59 -5.73 -7.36
CA GLN A 103 17.71 -5.80 -6.19
C GLN A 103 17.23 -4.40 -5.75
N ALA A 104 18.12 -3.40 -5.76
CA ALA A 104 17.73 -2.02 -5.47
C ALA A 104 16.71 -1.49 -6.49
N ALA A 105 16.95 -1.68 -7.79
CA ALA A 105 16.02 -1.27 -8.84
C ALA A 105 14.65 -1.95 -8.72
N ALA A 106 14.62 -3.25 -8.41
CA ALA A 106 13.38 -3.97 -8.17
C ALA A 106 12.61 -3.43 -6.95
N LEU A 107 13.30 -3.10 -5.85
CA LEU A 107 12.67 -2.49 -4.68
C LEU A 107 12.15 -1.08 -4.98
N GLU A 108 12.84 -0.30 -5.80
CA GLU A 108 12.36 1.01 -6.25
C GLU A 108 11.10 0.90 -7.10
N GLU A 109 11.05 -0.07 -8.03
CA GLU A 109 9.86 -0.37 -8.82
C GLU A 109 8.69 -0.80 -7.93
N GLU A 110 8.89 -1.72 -6.99
CA GLU A 110 7.86 -2.15 -6.05
C GLU A 110 7.34 -0.99 -5.19
N ILE A 111 8.23 -0.09 -4.73
CA ILE A 111 7.84 1.13 -4.01
C ILE A 111 7.00 2.04 -4.91
N ALA A 112 7.36 2.18 -6.18
CA ALA A 112 6.60 2.96 -7.14
C ALA A 112 5.20 2.35 -7.39
N THR A 113 5.11 1.03 -7.55
CA THR A 113 3.84 0.30 -7.67
C THR A 113 2.97 0.46 -6.42
N ILE A 114 3.54 0.31 -5.22
CA ILE A 114 2.79 0.51 -3.98
C ILE A 114 2.30 1.96 -3.92
N ARG A 115 3.10 2.95 -4.32
CA ARG A 115 2.63 4.35 -4.36
C ARG A 115 1.47 4.54 -5.33
N SER A 116 1.56 3.98 -6.53
CA SER A 116 0.57 4.12 -7.60
C SER A 116 -0.69 3.28 -7.43
N GLN A 117 -0.69 2.27 -6.55
CA GLN A 117 -1.92 1.58 -6.17
C GLN A 117 -2.91 2.59 -5.57
N GLU A 118 -3.87 3.01 -6.38
CA GLU A 118 -5.01 3.83 -5.96
C GLU A 118 -5.83 3.07 -4.91
N MET A 119 -6.50 3.84 -4.06
CA MET A 119 -7.42 3.28 -3.07
C MET A 119 -8.51 2.49 -3.80
N PRO A 120 -9.10 1.44 -3.19
CA PRO A 120 -10.46 1.08 -3.57
C PRO A 120 -11.29 2.34 -3.35
N THR A 121 -11.64 3.03 -4.44
CA THR A 121 -12.70 4.01 -4.41
C THR A 121 -13.96 3.19 -4.20
N ASP A 122 -14.47 3.16 -2.97
CA ASP A 122 -15.89 2.91 -2.78
C ASP A 122 -16.58 4.10 -3.47
N GLU A 123 -16.83 3.96 -4.78
CA GLU A 123 -17.78 4.85 -5.43
C GLU A 123 -19.09 4.62 -4.69
N PRO A 124 -19.67 5.64 -4.03
CA PRO A 124 -21.05 5.53 -3.62
C PRO A 124 -21.82 5.28 -4.91
N HIS A 125 -22.51 4.14 -5.01
CA HIS A 125 -23.52 3.94 -6.03
C HIS A 125 -24.46 5.15 -5.95
N GLU A 126 -24.30 6.09 -6.88
CA GLU A 126 -25.32 7.08 -7.17
C GLU A 126 -26.52 6.27 -7.67
N GLU A 127 -27.44 5.94 -6.76
CA GLU A 127 -28.80 5.57 -7.14
C GLU A 127 -29.35 6.74 -7.95
N SER A 128 -29.30 6.62 -9.27
CA SER A 128 -30.06 7.45 -10.19
C SER A 128 -31.50 7.58 -9.65
N PRO A 129 -32.04 8.80 -9.45
CA PRO A 129 -33.43 8.93 -9.03
C PRO A 129 -34.32 8.28 -10.11
N PRO A 130 -35.37 7.53 -9.73
CA PRO A 130 -36.25 6.92 -10.69
C PRO A 130 -36.88 8.02 -11.54
N GLU A 131 -36.72 7.93 -12.86
CA GLU A 131 -37.45 8.77 -13.81
C GLU A 131 -38.95 8.64 -13.51
N GLY A 132 -39.48 9.68 -12.86
CA GLY A 132 -40.91 9.88 -12.71
C GLY A 132 -41.48 10.19 -14.09
N THR A 133 -42.17 9.20 -14.63
CA THR A 133 -43.13 9.35 -15.72
C THR A 133 -44.24 10.29 -15.27
N ALA A 134 -44.44 11.39 -16.00
CA ALA A 134 -45.67 12.18 -16.01
C ALA A 134 -45.82 12.88 -17.37
#